data_AF-A0A349DAF9-F1
#
_entry.id   AF-A0A349DAF9-F1
#
_cell.length_a   1.000
_cell.length_b   1.000
_cell.length_c   1.000
_cell.angle_alpha   90.00
_cell.angle_beta   90.00
_cell.angle_gamma   90.00
#
_symmetry.space_group_name_H-M   'P 1'
#
loop_
_entity.id
_entity.type
_entity.pdbx_description
1 polymer ?
#
loop_
_entity_poly.entity_id
_entity_poly.type
_entity_poly.pdbx_seq_one_letter_code
_entity_poly.pdbx_strand_id
1 'polypeptide(L)'
;MPLTEKNADLIGDINAGIKKEVSVSCAVADFTCSICSSDMRFSPCNHVKGESYGGELCYCTLSNITDAYEWSFVAVPAQVNAGVTKSYTKEIETMENCIKAIKDGHAVKLGENEARQLADYINTLEKQAADGKIYRRSLTEETAKYAVLSVPALTGDCIEKMCSGVETEELIKIRDAFRKKAEDVVPLVPQLKAKKNKSTDTNIEFKF
;
A
#
# COMPACT_ATOMS: atom_id res chain seq x y z
N MET A 1 32.37 -17.71 31.63
CA MET A 1 32.80 -18.46 30.41
C MET A 1 34.28 -18.79 30.56
N PRO A 2 34.72 -20.04 30.34
CA PRO A 2 36.14 -20.39 30.48
C PRO A 2 36.99 -19.58 29.50
N LEU A 3 38.11 -19.03 29.96
CA LEU A 3 39.05 -18.26 29.14
C LEU A 3 39.86 -19.22 28.27
N THR A 4 39.63 -19.20 26.96
CA THR A 4 40.34 -20.04 25.99
C THR A 4 40.70 -19.22 24.76
N GLU A 5 41.71 -19.63 23.98
CA GLU A 5 42.04 -18.92 22.74
C GLU A 5 40.86 -18.89 21.75
N LYS A 6 40.06 -19.95 21.71
CA LYS A 6 38.93 -20.09 20.78
C LYS A 6 37.78 -19.13 21.04
N ASN A 7 37.69 -18.54 22.23
CA ASN A 7 36.65 -17.57 22.57
C ASN A 7 37.20 -16.20 22.95
N ALA A 8 38.49 -15.94 22.68
CA ALA A 8 39.12 -14.64 22.93
C ALA A 8 38.40 -13.50 22.20
N ASP A 9 38.09 -13.69 20.92
CA ASP A 9 37.37 -12.69 20.11
C ASP A 9 35.95 -12.45 20.64
N LEU A 10 35.23 -13.53 21.01
CA LEU A 10 33.89 -13.42 21.59
C LEU A 10 33.92 -12.68 22.95
N ILE A 11 34.93 -12.93 23.77
CA ILE A 11 35.12 -12.23 25.05
C ILE A 11 35.44 -10.76 24.81
N GLY A 12 36.31 -10.47 23.84
CA GLY A 12 36.63 -9.11 23.42
C GLY A 12 35.39 -8.35 22.98
N ASP A 13 34.56 -8.98 22.14
CA ASP A 13 33.31 -8.38 21.68
C ASP A 13 32.28 -8.18 22.80
N ILE A 14 32.20 -9.08 23.79
CA ILE A 14 31.33 -8.91 24.97
C ILE A 14 31.84 -7.75 25.83
N ASN A 15 33.15 -7.69 26.11
CA ASN A 15 33.76 -6.61 26.90
C ASN A 15 33.64 -5.25 26.21
N ALA A 16 33.68 -5.22 24.88
CA ALA A 16 33.49 -4.02 24.07
C ALA A 16 32.01 -3.62 23.90
N GLY A 17 31.05 -4.41 24.42
CA GLY A 17 29.62 -4.17 24.27
C GLY A 17 29.08 -4.43 22.85
N ILE A 18 29.86 -5.08 21.99
CA ILE A 18 29.52 -5.36 20.58
C ILE A 18 28.59 -6.58 20.46
N LYS A 19 28.70 -7.56 21.36
CA LYS A 19 27.85 -8.77 21.35
C LYS A 19 26.77 -8.68 22.41
N LYS A 20 25.55 -9.04 21.98
CA LYS A 20 24.26 -9.09 22.70
C LYS A 20 24.40 -9.10 24.22
N GLU A 21 23.92 -8.04 24.85
CA GLU A 21 23.81 -7.95 26.29
C GLU A 21 22.82 -9.01 26.80
N VAL A 22 23.31 -9.86 27.69
CA VAL A 22 22.49 -10.74 28.51
C VAL A 22 22.11 -9.91 29.73
N SER A 23 20.81 -9.69 29.93
CA SER A 23 20.38 -9.17 31.23
C SER A 23 20.46 -10.31 32.23
N VAL A 24 21.22 -10.06 33.29
CA VAL A 24 21.37 -10.99 34.41
C VAL A 24 20.70 -10.36 35.61
N SER A 25 19.56 -10.91 36.02
CA SER A 25 18.94 -10.56 37.28
C SER A 25 19.69 -11.27 38.39
N CYS A 26 20.35 -10.51 39.28
CA CYS A 26 21.08 -11.06 40.42
C CYS A 26 20.65 -10.39 41.72
N ALA A 27 20.67 -11.15 42.81
CA ALA A 27 20.59 -10.62 44.16
C ALA A 27 22.00 -10.36 44.69
N VAL A 28 22.17 -9.25 45.40
CA VAL A 28 23.45 -8.83 45.96
C VAL A 28 23.32 -8.54 47.45
N ALA A 29 24.34 -8.94 48.21
CA ALA A 29 24.45 -8.64 49.61
C ALA A 29 24.94 -7.22 49.88
N ASP A 30 25.45 -6.48 48.89
CA ASP A 30 25.82 -5.07 49.02
C ASP A 30 25.47 -4.24 47.78
N PHE A 31 24.90 -3.05 47.99
CA PHE A 31 24.57 -2.08 46.94
C PHE A 31 24.92 -0.67 47.40
N THR A 32 26.16 -0.23 47.17
CA THR A 32 26.70 0.99 47.79
C THR A 32 26.89 2.12 46.80
N CYS A 33 26.62 3.37 47.21
CA CYS A 33 26.89 4.56 46.40
C CYS A 33 28.38 4.92 46.39
N SER A 34 28.95 5.27 45.23
CA SER A 34 30.37 5.70 45.14
C SER A 34 30.66 6.99 45.91
N ILE A 35 29.74 7.96 45.88
CA ILE A 35 29.94 9.29 46.49
C ILE A 35 29.81 9.30 48.02
N CYS A 36 28.84 8.59 48.59
CA CYS A 36 28.53 8.67 50.04
C CYS A 36 28.55 7.33 50.77
N SER A 37 28.86 6.24 50.07
CA SER A 37 28.93 4.88 50.61
C SER A 37 27.65 4.34 51.25
N SER A 38 26.52 5.05 51.14
CA SER A 38 25.23 4.57 51.65
C SER A 38 24.80 3.30 50.93
N ASP A 39 24.27 2.33 51.69
CA ASP A 39 23.64 1.14 51.14
C ASP A 39 22.24 1.49 50.62
N MET A 40 22.11 1.47 49.30
CA MET A 40 20.91 1.88 48.58
C MET A 40 19.71 0.96 48.80
N ARG A 41 19.89 -0.23 49.37
CA ARG A 41 18.78 -1.14 49.70
C ARG A 41 18.03 -0.72 50.95
N PHE A 42 18.75 -0.20 51.93
CA PHE A 42 18.19 0.14 53.24
C PHE A 42 18.12 1.65 53.48
N SER A 43 19.03 2.42 52.88
CA SER A 43 19.13 3.86 53.04
C SER A 43 19.51 4.53 51.71
N PRO A 44 18.56 4.64 50.75
CA PRO A 44 18.83 5.27 49.47
C PRO A 44 19.23 6.73 49.64
N CYS A 45 20.35 7.11 49.03
CA CYS A 45 20.81 8.49 48.97
C CYS A 45 20.17 9.26 47.79
N ASN A 46 20.29 10.58 47.81
CA ASN A 46 19.75 11.46 46.77
C ASN A 46 20.67 11.66 45.54
N HIS A 47 21.83 10.99 45.48
CA HIS A 47 22.76 11.15 44.36
C HIS A 47 22.26 10.45 43.11
N VAL A 48 22.19 11.18 42.00
CA VAL A 48 21.77 10.68 40.69
C VAL A 48 22.93 9.91 40.04
N LYS A 49 22.67 8.69 39.57
CA LYS A 49 23.69 7.85 38.92
C LYS A 49 23.97 8.38 37.51
N GLY A 50 25.25 8.56 37.19
CA GLY A 50 25.71 9.19 35.95
C GLY A 50 26.06 10.67 36.08
N GLU A 51 25.74 11.33 37.21
CA GLU A 51 26.16 12.71 37.47
C GLU A 51 27.51 12.79 38.21
N SER A 52 28.21 13.93 38.08
CA SER A 52 29.49 14.17 38.75
C SER A 52 29.32 15.05 40.00
N TYR A 53 29.91 14.62 41.11
CA TYR A 53 29.92 15.33 42.40
C TYR A 53 31.37 15.53 42.82
N GLY A 54 31.81 16.79 42.99
CA GLY A 54 33.20 17.07 43.39
C GLY A 54 34.27 16.56 42.40
N GLY A 55 33.91 16.38 41.13
CA GLY A 55 34.78 15.82 40.10
C GLY A 55 34.77 14.29 40.01
N GLU A 56 34.03 13.61 40.89
CA GLU A 56 33.89 12.14 40.88
C GLU A 56 32.53 11.72 40.31
N LEU A 57 32.52 10.65 39.50
CA LEU A 57 31.30 10.10 38.92
C LEU A 57 30.47 9.35 39.96
N CYS A 58 29.19 9.66 40.07
CA CYS A 58 28.25 8.91 40.88
C CYS A 58 27.79 7.64 40.17
N TYR A 59 28.08 6.50 40.77
CA TYR A 59 27.57 5.20 40.37
C TYR A 59 27.27 4.38 41.62
N CYS A 60 26.78 3.16 41.42
CA CYS A 60 26.63 2.22 42.51
C CYS A 60 27.41 0.94 42.26
N THR A 61 28.05 0.46 43.32
CA THR A 61 28.77 -0.79 43.32
C THR A 61 27.86 -1.88 43.87
N LEU A 62 27.61 -2.89 43.04
CA LEU A 62 26.93 -4.12 43.42
C LEU A 62 28.01 -5.12 43.82
N SER A 63 27.98 -5.65 45.04
CA SER A 63 29.00 -6.56 45.56
C SER A 63 28.40 -7.69 46.38
N ASN A 64 29.18 -8.76 46.56
CA ASN A 64 28.76 -9.97 47.25
C ASN A 64 27.45 -10.55 46.66
N ILE A 65 27.51 -10.93 45.38
CA ILE A 65 26.40 -11.55 44.65
C ILE A 65 25.97 -12.82 45.41
N THR A 66 24.72 -12.86 45.86
CA THR A 66 24.17 -13.99 46.63
C THR A 66 23.44 -14.99 45.76
N ASP A 67 22.88 -14.54 44.64
CA ASP A 67 22.13 -15.41 43.74
C ASP A 67 21.98 -14.78 42.35
N ALA A 68 21.70 -15.59 41.33
CA ALA A 68 21.44 -15.17 39.96
C ALA A 68 20.25 -15.96 39.40
N TYR A 69 19.15 -15.26 39.14
CA TYR A 69 17.85 -15.90 38.90
C TYR A 69 17.47 -16.00 37.43
N GLU A 70 17.94 -15.10 36.57
CA GLU A 70 17.47 -15.05 35.18
C GLU A 70 18.58 -14.68 34.18
N TRP A 71 18.49 -15.32 33.01
CA TRP A 71 19.17 -14.92 31.78
C TRP A 71 18.11 -14.60 30.74
N SER A 72 17.97 -13.32 30.40
CA SER A 72 17.14 -12.93 29.27
C SER A 72 17.96 -12.20 28.21
N PHE A 73 17.77 -12.62 26.95
CA PHE A 73 18.37 -11.95 25.80
C PHE A 73 17.61 -10.65 25.54
N VAL A 74 18.29 -9.52 25.71
CA VAL A 74 17.70 -8.23 25.35
C VAL A 74 17.89 -8.03 23.85
N ALA A 75 16.77 -7.91 23.12
CA ALA A 75 16.80 -7.78 21.65
C ALA A 75 17.26 -6.40 21.18
N VAL A 76 17.26 -5.39 22.07
CA VAL A 76 17.62 -4.00 21.78
C VAL A 76 18.80 -3.59 22.67
N PRO A 77 20.01 -3.41 22.11
CA PRO A 77 21.19 -3.03 22.88
C PRO A 77 21.21 -1.54 23.24
N ALA A 78 22.02 -1.20 24.25
CA ALA A 78 22.19 0.17 24.72
C ALA A 78 22.83 1.13 23.69
N GLN A 79 23.58 0.58 22.73
CA GLN A 79 24.21 1.36 21.66
C GLN A 79 23.25 1.50 20.47
N VAL A 80 23.00 2.75 20.05
CA VAL A 80 22.13 3.06 18.90
C VAL A 80 22.64 2.29 17.67
N ASN A 81 21.77 1.49 17.06
CA ASN A 81 22.04 0.62 15.89
C ASN A 81 22.83 -0.69 16.13
N ALA A 82 23.18 -1.06 17.37
CA ALA A 82 23.82 -2.36 17.62
C ALA A 82 22.81 -3.54 17.62
N GLY A 83 21.51 -3.25 17.55
CA GLY A 83 20.46 -4.26 17.56
C GLY A 83 20.37 -4.98 16.22
N VAL A 84 20.03 -6.27 16.26
CA VAL A 84 19.51 -6.93 15.05
C VAL A 84 18.11 -6.38 14.85
N THR A 85 17.96 -5.32 14.06
CA THR A 85 16.64 -4.88 13.60
C THR A 85 16.06 -6.07 12.87
N LYS A 86 15.13 -6.81 13.50
CA LYS A 86 14.28 -7.76 12.79
C LYS A 86 13.32 -6.93 11.94
N SER A 87 13.83 -6.34 10.87
CA SER A 87 13.01 -5.88 9.78
C SER A 87 12.49 -7.15 9.10
N TYR A 88 11.33 -7.63 9.52
CA TYR A 88 10.47 -8.39 8.62
C TYR A 88 9.85 -7.39 7.63
N THR A 89 10.71 -6.72 6.87
CA THR A 89 10.32 -6.19 5.57
C THR A 89 10.56 -7.36 4.63
N LYS A 90 9.50 -8.12 4.34
CA LYS A 90 9.39 -8.58 2.96
C LYS A 90 9.44 -7.28 2.16
N GLU A 91 10.58 -6.98 1.58
CA GLU A 91 10.65 -5.94 0.56
C GLU A 91 9.53 -6.28 -0.42
N ILE A 92 8.55 -5.39 -0.49
CA ILE A 92 7.48 -5.56 -1.44
C ILE A 92 8.12 -5.15 -2.77
N GLU A 93 8.79 -6.10 -3.43
CA GLU A 93 9.67 -5.86 -4.58
C GLU A 93 8.96 -5.18 -5.78
N THR A 94 7.63 -5.08 -5.77
CA THR A 94 6.83 -4.42 -6.83
C THR A 94 5.50 -3.85 -6.31
N MET A 95 4.99 -2.78 -6.93
CA MET A 95 3.68 -2.17 -6.63
C MET A 95 2.52 -3.19 -6.68
N GLU A 96 2.59 -4.18 -7.56
CA GLU A 96 1.59 -5.26 -7.66
C GLU A 96 1.47 -6.06 -6.36
N ASN A 97 2.59 -6.29 -5.68
CA ASN A 97 2.62 -6.98 -4.39
C ASN A 97 2.03 -6.11 -3.27
N CYS A 98 2.20 -4.78 -3.32
CA CYS A 98 1.55 -3.84 -2.39
C CYS A 98 0.03 -3.91 -2.55
N ILE A 99 -0.46 -3.81 -3.79
CA ILE A 99 -1.89 -3.87 -4.10
C ILE A 99 -2.48 -5.22 -3.68
N LYS A 100 -1.76 -6.33 -3.91
CA LYS A 100 -2.20 -7.66 -3.49
C LYS A 100 -2.28 -7.78 -1.97
N ALA A 101 -1.27 -7.31 -1.25
CA ALA A 101 -1.28 -7.31 0.21
C ALA A 101 -2.46 -6.50 0.79
N ILE A 102 -2.77 -5.34 0.18
CA ILE A 102 -3.94 -4.53 0.54
C ILE A 102 -5.25 -5.29 0.26
N LYS A 103 -5.37 -5.95 -0.90
CA LYS A 103 -6.56 -6.76 -1.25
C LYS A 103 -6.79 -7.92 -0.28
N ASP A 104 -5.71 -8.53 0.20
CA ASP A 104 -5.76 -9.63 1.16
C ASP A 104 -5.96 -9.14 2.61
N GLY A 105 -6.09 -7.82 2.84
CA GLY A 105 -6.36 -7.23 4.15
C GLY A 105 -5.14 -7.10 5.06
N HIS A 106 -3.93 -7.21 4.52
CA HIS A 106 -2.70 -7.08 5.30
C HIS A 106 -2.32 -5.60 5.52
N ALA A 107 -1.71 -5.31 6.67
CA ALA A 107 -1.11 -4.02 6.93
C ALA A 107 0.09 -3.81 6.00
N VAL A 108 0.11 -2.69 5.27
CA VAL A 108 1.21 -2.30 4.36
C VAL A 108 1.77 -0.96 4.81
N LYS A 109 3.11 -0.87 4.87
CA LYS A 109 3.83 0.38 5.08
C LYS A 109 4.46 0.79 3.75
N LEU A 110 4.02 1.92 3.20
CA LEU A 110 4.50 2.44 1.93
C LEU A 110 5.63 3.47 2.15
N GLY A 111 6.67 3.39 1.34
CA GLY A 111 7.63 4.47 1.14
C GLY A 111 7.05 5.62 0.31
N GLU A 112 7.75 6.76 0.28
CA GLU A 112 7.28 7.96 -0.43
C GLU A 112 7.02 7.71 -1.93
N ASN A 113 7.91 6.96 -2.58
CA ASN A 113 7.80 6.69 -4.01
C ASN A 113 6.62 5.75 -4.33
N GLU A 114 6.42 4.73 -3.48
CA GLU A 114 5.30 3.79 -3.59
C GLU A 114 3.96 4.49 -3.34
N ALA A 115 3.90 5.40 -2.36
CA ALA A 115 2.72 6.20 -2.09
C ALA A 115 2.34 7.11 -3.28
N ARG A 116 3.34 7.74 -3.93
CA ARG A 116 3.12 8.55 -5.15
C ARG A 116 2.59 7.69 -6.30
N GLN A 117 3.21 6.54 -6.55
CA GLN A 117 2.74 5.62 -7.58
C GLN A 117 1.31 5.11 -7.32
N LEU A 118 0.94 4.88 -6.06
CA LEU A 118 -0.40 4.44 -5.68
C LEU A 118 -1.43 5.55 -5.95
N ALA A 119 -1.08 6.79 -5.60
CA ALA A 119 -1.94 7.94 -5.88
C ALA A 119 -2.16 8.12 -7.40
N ASP A 120 -1.12 8.00 -8.21
CA ASP A 120 -1.23 8.11 -9.67
C ASP A 120 -2.10 6.98 -10.27
N TYR A 121 -1.97 5.76 -9.74
CA TYR A 121 -2.81 4.63 -10.13
C TYR A 121 -4.29 4.87 -9.77
N ILE A 122 -4.58 5.35 -8.56
CA ILE A 122 -5.95 5.69 -8.13
C ILE A 122 -6.53 6.79 -9.02
N ASN A 123 -5.78 7.86 -9.27
CA ASN A 123 -6.21 8.95 -10.16
C ASN A 123 -6.54 8.45 -11.56
N THR A 124 -5.80 7.47 -12.07
CA THR A 124 -6.05 6.85 -13.38
C THR A 124 -7.35 6.05 -13.37
N LEU A 125 -7.58 5.24 -12.34
CA LEU A 125 -8.83 4.47 -12.19
C LEU A 125 -10.05 5.39 -12.03
N GLU A 126 -9.93 6.48 -11.28
CA GLU A 126 -11.02 7.46 -11.11
C GLU A 126 -11.39 8.12 -12.44
N LYS A 127 -10.40 8.51 -13.25
CA LYS A 127 -10.62 9.05 -14.59
C LYS A 127 -11.32 8.02 -15.50
N GLN A 128 -10.82 6.79 -15.54
CA GLN A 128 -11.43 5.72 -16.34
C GLN A 128 -12.87 5.42 -15.90
N ALA A 129 -13.16 5.45 -14.59
CA ALA A 129 -14.51 5.26 -14.07
C ALA A 129 -15.43 6.42 -14.45
N ALA A 130 -14.95 7.66 -14.45
CA ALA A 130 -15.69 8.82 -14.91
C ALA A 130 -16.02 8.72 -16.41
N ASP A 131 -15.03 8.39 -17.23
CA ASP A 131 -15.20 8.16 -18.67
C ASP A 131 -16.18 7.02 -18.94
N GLY A 132 -16.09 5.93 -18.18
CA GLY A 132 -17.01 4.79 -18.26
C GLY A 132 -18.46 5.18 -17.97
N LYS A 133 -18.70 6.04 -16.96
CA LYS A 133 -20.05 6.57 -16.67
C LYS A 133 -20.59 7.42 -17.82
N ILE A 134 -19.77 8.30 -18.39
CA ILE A 134 -20.15 9.14 -19.52
C ILE A 134 -20.47 8.27 -20.75
N TYR A 135 -19.59 7.32 -21.06
CA TYR A 135 -19.77 6.39 -22.17
C TYR A 135 -21.04 5.56 -22.03
N ARG A 136 -21.28 4.98 -20.83
CA ARG A 136 -22.48 4.18 -20.57
C ARG A 136 -23.76 4.99 -20.71
N ARG A 137 -23.76 6.26 -20.25
CA ARG A 137 -24.89 7.18 -20.45
C ARG A 137 -25.14 7.43 -21.94
N SER A 138 -24.10 7.84 -22.68
CA SER A 138 -24.19 8.07 -24.13
C SER A 138 -24.72 6.85 -24.87
N LEU A 139 -24.22 5.66 -24.52
CA LEU A 139 -24.63 4.41 -25.13
C LEU A 139 -26.10 4.07 -24.83
N THR A 140 -26.56 4.36 -23.62
CA THR A 140 -27.97 4.16 -23.21
C THR A 140 -28.89 5.10 -23.99
N GLU A 141 -28.54 6.38 -24.09
CA GLU A 141 -29.30 7.39 -24.85
C GLU A 141 -29.38 7.04 -26.35
N GLU A 142 -28.27 6.62 -26.96
CA GLU A 142 -28.26 6.14 -28.36
C GLU A 142 -29.13 4.91 -28.54
N THR A 143 -29.06 3.95 -27.62
CA THR A 143 -29.86 2.73 -27.66
C THR A 143 -31.35 3.06 -27.57
N ALA A 144 -31.75 3.91 -26.61
CA ALA A 144 -33.13 4.35 -26.45
C ALA A 144 -33.64 5.05 -27.73
N LYS A 145 -32.83 5.94 -28.32
CA LYS A 145 -33.16 6.61 -29.58
C LYS A 145 -33.46 5.62 -30.71
N TYR A 146 -32.58 4.65 -30.95
CA TYR A 146 -32.79 3.68 -32.03
C TYR A 146 -33.92 2.69 -31.74
N ALA A 147 -34.09 2.32 -30.47
CA ALA A 147 -35.15 1.42 -30.05
C ALA A 147 -36.54 2.05 -30.18
N VAL A 148 -36.72 3.32 -29.81
CA VAL A 148 -38.00 4.04 -30.04
C VAL A 148 -38.33 4.15 -31.53
N LEU A 149 -37.34 4.43 -32.38
CA LEU A 149 -37.52 4.46 -33.84
C LEU A 149 -37.94 3.09 -34.40
N SER A 150 -37.34 2.02 -33.87
CA SER A 150 -37.58 0.64 -34.32
C SER A 150 -38.85 0.01 -33.75
N VAL A 151 -39.27 0.44 -32.56
CA VAL A 151 -40.40 -0.09 -31.78
C VAL A 151 -41.16 1.08 -31.13
N PRO A 152 -42.04 1.77 -31.88
CA PRO A 152 -42.73 2.97 -31.38
C PRO A 152 -43.68 2.73 -30.19
N ALA A 153 -44.04 1.46 -29.93
CA ALA A 153 -44.88 1.09 -28.78
C ALA A 153 -44.16 1.21 -27.42
N LEU A 154 -42.83 1.31 -27.42
CA LEU A 154 -42.02 1.48 -26.21
C LEU A 154 -41.56 2.93 -26.08
N THR A 155 -41.64 3.48 -24.88
CA THR A 155 -41.14 4.82 -24.55
C THR A 155 -39.64 4.79 -24.24
N GLY A 156 -38.96 5.91 -24.44
CA GLY A 156 -37.53 6.08 -24.11
C GLY A 156 -37.23 5.66 -22.67
N ASP A 157 -37.99 6.18 -21.70
CA ASP A 157 -37.84 5.86 -20.28
C ASP A 157 -37.94 4.36 -19.97
N CYS A 158 -38.82 3.64 -20.67
CA CYS A 158 -38.96 2.19 -20.50
C CYS A 158 -37.69 1.47 -20.98
N ILE A 159 -37.15 1.89 -22.12
CA ILE A 159 -35.93 1.31 -22.70
C ILE A 159 -34.70 1.65 -21.87
N GLU A 160 -34.57 2.89 -21.39
CA GLU A 160 -33.47 3.29 -20.50
C GLU A 160 -33.44 2.46 -19.21
N LYS A 161 -34.62 2.21 -18.62
CA LYS A 161 -34.76 1.31 -17.47
C LYS A 161 -34.31 -0.12 -17.81
N MET A 162 -34.68 -0.64 -18.98
CA MET A 162 -34.22 -1.96 -19.43
C MET A 162 -32.69 -2.01 -19.59
N CYS A 163 -32.06 -0.94 -20.09
CA CYS A 163 -30.61 -0.88 -20.28
C CYS A 163 -29.82 -0.77 -18.97
N SER A 164 -30.44 -0.28 -17.88
CA SER A 164 -29.75 -0.02 -16.61
C SER A 164 -29.06 -1.26 -16.02
N GLY A 165 -29.63 -2.45 -16.19
CA GLY A 165 -29.10 -3.73 -15.69
C GLY A 165 -28.24 -4.52 -16.68
N VAL A 166 -27.99 -4.00 -17.89
CA VAL A 166 -27.26 -4.72 -18.94
C VAL A 166 -25.77 -4.38 -18.88
N GLU A 167 -24.90 -5.36 -19.05
CA GLU A 167 -23.46 -5.15 -19.12
C GLU A 167 -23.07 -4.29 -20.33
N THR A 168 -21.99 -3.52 -20.22
CA THR A 168 -21.64 -2.53 -21.27
C THR A 168 -21.41 -3.18 -22.64
N GLU A 169 -20.78 -4.35 -22.68
CA GLU A 169 -20.55 -5.10 -23.93
C GLU A 169 -21.85 -5.59 -24.59
N GLU A 170 -22.81 -6.02 -23.78
CA GLU A 170 -24.12 -6.46 -24.26
C GLU A 170 -24.94 -5.27 -24.74
N LEU A 171 -24.86 -4.14 -24.02
CA LEU A 171 -25.53 -2.91 -24.40
C LEU A 171 -25.04 -2.38 -25.75
N ILE A 172 -23.74 -2.53 -26.07
CA ILE A 172 -23.19 -2.22 -27.41
C ILE A 172 -23.88 -3.06 -28.50
N LYS A 173 -24.02 -4.38 -28.27
CA LYS A 173 -24.68 -5.28 -29.23
C LYS A 173 -26.15 -4.92 -29.41
N ILE A 174 -26.83 -4.57 -28.31
CA ILE A 174 -28.23 -4.14 -28.33
C ILE A 174 -28.37 -2.83 -29.12
N ARG A 175 -27.52 -1.83 -28.86
CA ARG A 175 -27.47 -0.58 -29.63
C ARG A 175 -27.32 -0.86 -31.11
N ASP A 176 -26.36 -1.71 -31.50
CA ASP A 176 -26.08 -1.98 -32.91
C ASP A 176 -27.22 -2.73 -33.61
N ALA A 177 -27.89 -3.64 -32.90
CA ALA A 177 -29.08 -4.32 -33.41
C ALA A 177 -30.24 -3.34 -33.65
N PHE A 178 -30.52 -2.46 -32.68
CA PHE A 178 -31.56 -1.44 -32.85
C PHE A 178 -31.20 -0.39 -33.89
N ARG A 179 -29.91 -0.03 -34.01
CA ARG A 179 -29.45 0.89 -35.05
C ARG A 179 -29.73 0.34 -36.44
N LYS A 180 -29.38 -0.93 -36.70
CA LYS A 180 -29.66 -1.59 -37.98
C LYS A 180 -31.16 -1.62 -38.28
N LYS A 181 -31.97 -1.98 -37.29
CA LYS A 181 -33.43 -1.99 -37.44
C LYS A 181 -34.01 -0.59 -37.66
N ALA A 182 -33.43 0.44 -37.05
CA ALA A 182 -33.82 1.82 -37.25
C ALA A 182 -33.49 2.31 -38.67
N GLU A 183 -32.39 1.83 -39.27
CA GLU A 183 -32.03 2.13 -40.68
C GLU A 183 -33.09 1.64 -41.67
N ASP A 184 -33.79 0.54 -41.36
CA ASP A 184 -34.90 0.04 -42.17
C ASP A 184 -36.14 0.96 -42.11
N VAL A 185 -36.32 1.68 -40.99
CA VAL A 185 -37.44 2.61 -40.79
C VAL A 185 -37.13 3.98 -41.37
N VAL A 186 -35.95 4.52 -41.06
CA VAL A 186 -35.47 5.82 -41.53
C VAL A 186 -33.98 5.70 -41.88
N PRO A 187 -33.56 6.11 -43.09
CA PRO A 187 -32.15 6.13 -43.44
C PRO A 187 -31.35 7.00 -42.44
N LEU A 188 -30.44 6.37 -41.68
CA LEU A 188 -29.58 7.08 -40.71
C LEU A 188 -28.39 7.80 -41.37
N VAL A 189 -28.59 8.25 -42.61
CA VAL A 189 -27.60 9.00 -43.39
C VAL A 189 -28.13 10.39 -43.70
N PRO A 190 -27.26 11.40 -43.85
CA PRO A 190 -27.68 12.73 -44.27
C PRO A 190 -28.49 12.65 -45.57
N GLN A 191 -29.58 13.42 -45.65
CA GLN A 191 -30.46 13.42 -46.82
C GLN A 191 -29.73 13.77 -48.13
N LEU A 192 -28.69 14.60 -48.04
CA LEU A 192 -27.85 15.03 -49.16
C LEU A 192 -26.63 14.12 -49.40
N LYS A 193 -26.57 12.93 -48.79
CA LYS A 193 -25.48 12.00 -49.05
C LYS A 193 -25.58 11.52 -50.50
N ALA A 194 -24.56 11.82 -51.30
CA ALA A 194 -24.50 11.41 -52.70
C ALA A 194 -24.76 9.91 -52.82
N LYS A 195 -25.79 9.52 -53.56
CA LYS A 195 -26.03 8.11 -53.90
C LYS A 195 -24.84 7.65 -54.75
N LYS A 196 -24.16 6.57 -54.34
CA LYS A 196 -23.20 5.88 -55.21
C LYS A 196 -23.98 5.24 -56.36
N ASN A 197 -24.30 6.00 -57.39
CA ASN A 197 -24.70 5.44 -58.66
C ASN A 197 -23.47 4.72 -59.23
N LYS A 198 -23.58 3.43 -59.57
CA LYS A 198 -22.61 2.79 -60.45
C LYS A 198 -22.64 3.57 -61.76
N SER A 199 -21.53 4.21 -62.11
CA SER A 199 -21.40 4.99 -63.34
C SER A 199 -21.51 4.06 -64.56
N THR A 200 -22.68 4.06 -65.17
CA THR A 200 -22.86 3.75 -66.60
C THR A 200 -23.67 4.87 -67.22
N ASP A 201 -23.09 6.07 -67.22
CA ASP A 201 -23.55 7.16 -68.08
C ASP A 201 -22.40 7.52 -69.01
N THR A 202 -22.35 6.86 -70.17
CA THR A 202 -21.68 7.42 -71.33
C THR A 202 -22.55 8.57 -71.84
N ASN A 203 -22.33 9.76 -71.29
CA ASN A 203 -23.00 10.98 -71.73
C ASN A 203 -22.35 11.44 -73.05
N ILE A 204 -22.75 10.83 -74.18
CA ILE A 204 -22.24 11.14 -75.53
C ILE A 204 -23.23 11.98 -76.35
N GLU A 205 -24.37 12.40 -75.79
CA GLU A 205 -25.44 13.06 -76.57
C GLU A 205 -25.25 14.56 -76.80
N PHE A 206 -24.21 15.19 -76.25
CA PHE A 206 -23.87 16.58 -76.57
C PHE A 206 -22.40 16.70 -76.96
N LYS A 207 -22.14 16.57 -78.26
CA LYS A 207 -20.90 17.06 -78.89
C LYS A 207 -21.28 18.26 -79.77
N PHE A 208 -20.71 19.41 -79.45
CA PHE A 208 -20.74 20.63 -80.28
C PHE A 208 -19.87 20.45 -81.53
#